data_AF-A0A969ELA1-F1
#
_entry.id   AF-A0A969ELA1-F1
#
_cell.length_a   1.000
_cell.length_b   1.000
_cell.length_c   1.000
_cell.angle_alpha   90.00
_cell.angle_beta   90.00
_cell.angle_gamma   90.00
#
_symmetry.space_group_name_H-M   'P 1'
#
loop_
_entity.id
_entity.type
_entity.pdbx_description
1 polymer ?
#
loop_
_entity_poly.entity_id
_entity_poly.type
_entity_poly.pdbx_seq_one_letter_code
_entity_poly.pdbx_strand_id
1 'polypeptide(L)' 'MQRAFSFLAGAVTGALVGATLMVLFTPAPGESVRSDLQNRVQQFRDQLQDAASTRRAEMETQLANLRAPQS' A
#
# COMPACT_ATOMS: atom_id res chain seq x y z
N MET A 1 -37.93 18.83 33.85
CA MET A 1 -36.57 18.23 33.92
C MET A 1 -36.47 16.86 33.26
N GLN A 2 -37.44 15.95 33.43
CA GLN A 2 -37.39 14.60 32.81
C GLN A 2 -37.18 14.60 31.28
N ARG A 3 -37.78 15.52 30.54
CA ARG A 3 -37.60 15.64 29.07
C ARG A 3 -36.19 16.02 28.65
N ALA A 4 -35.53 16.88 29.43
CA ALA A 4 -34.14 17.26 29.19
C ALA A 4 -33.20 16.07 29.45
N PHE A 5 -33.51 15.28 30.49
CA PHE A 5 -32.75 14.06 30.81
C PHE A 5 -32.91 12.98 29.74
N SER A 6 -34.13 12.74 29.24
CA SER A 6 -34.35 11.80 28.14
C SER A 6 -33.67 12.24 26.84
N PHE A 7 -33.64 13.56 26.57
CA PHE A 7 -32.88 14.10 25.44
C PHE A 7 -31.38 13.86 25.60
N LEU A 8 -30.82 14.13 26.79
CA LEU A 8 -29.41 13.93 27.07
C LEU A 8 -29.00 12.45 26.91
N ALA A 9 -29.83 11.54 27.42
CA ALA A 9 -29.62 10.10 27.26
C ALA A 9 -29.63 9.68 25.79
N GLY A 10 -30.56 10.22 24.99
CA GLY A 10 -30.59 10.02 23.55
C GLY A 10 -29.34 10.56 22.84
N ALA A 11 -28.89 11.77 23.21
CA ALA A 11 -27.70 12.38 22.63
C ALA A 11 -26.42 11.58 22.93
N VAL A 12 -26.25 11.10 24.16
CA VAL A 12 -25.12 10.23 24.54
C VAL A 12 -25.16 8.92 23.77
N THR A 13 -26.33 8.30 23.66
CA THR A 13 -26.49 7.05 22.90
C THR A 13 -26.19 7.27 21.41
N GLY A 14 -26.71 8.34 20.82
CA GLY A 14 -26.44 8.71 19.43
C GLY A 14 -24.97 9.03 19.18
N ALA A 15 -24.30 9.71 20.11
CA ALA A 15 -22.87 10.00 20.02
C ALA A 15 -22.03 8.72 20.08
N LEU A 16 -22.37 7.77 20.95
CA LEU A 16 -21.73 6.46 21.01
C LEU A 16 -21.88 5.70 19.69
N VAL A 17 -23.10 5.58 19.19
CA VAL A 17 -23.36 4.90 17.91
C VAL A 17 -22.62 5.61 16.77
N GLY A 18 -22.69 6.94 16.69
CA GLY A 18 -22.00 7.74 15.68
C GLY A 18 -20.48 7.56 15.73
N ALA A 19 -19.87 7.54 16.92
CA ALA A 19 -18.44 7.32 17.10
C ALA A 19 -18.01 5.91 16.66
N THR A 20 -18.80 4.87 16.99
CA THR A 20 -18.50 3.50 16.55
C THR A 20 -18.57 3.37 15.03
N LEU A 21 -19.58 3.97 14.39
CA LEU A 21 -19.69 4.00 12.94
C LEU A 21 -18.54 4.78 12.32
N MET A 22 -18.18 5.94 12.88
CA MET A 22 -17.02 6.70 12.41
C MET A 22 -15.77 5.81 12.44
N VAL A 23 -15.43 5.15 13.54
CA VAL A 23 -14.24 4.30 13.61
C VAL A 23 -14.29 3.14 12.61
N LEU A 24 -15.46 2.51 12.43
CA LEU A 24 -15.61 1.37 11.53
C LEU A 24 -15.55 1.75 10.04
N PHE A 25 -16.08 2.93 9.70
CA PHE A 25 -16.15 3.44 8.33
C PHE A 25 -15.06 4.46 8.00
N THR A 26 -14.24 4.88 8.98
CA THR A 26 -13.09 5.75 8.72
C THR A 26 -12.12 4.94 7.87
N PRO A 27 -11.89 5.33 6.60
CA PRO A 27 -10.86 4.68 5.81
C PRO A 27 -9.52 4.83 6.54
N ALA A 28 -8.68 3.80 6.44
CA ALA A 28 -7.34 3.82 7.05
C ALA A 28 -6.66 5.19 6.80
N PRO A 29 -5.92 5.74 7.79
CA PRO A 29 -5.31 7.06 7.64
C PRO A 29 -4.52 7.07 6.33
N GLY A 30 -4.80 8.04 5.46
CA GLY A 30 -4.25 8.07 4.10
C GLY A 30 -2.73 7.93 4.04
N GLU A 31 -2.05 8.29 5.14
CA GLU A 31 -0.61 8.10 5.33
C GLU A 31 -0.18 6.62 5.31
N SER A 32 -0.91 5.72 5.98
CA SER A 32 -0.55 4.29 5.99
C SER A 32 -0.77 3.66 4.62
N VAL A 33 -1.87 4.00 3.94
CA VAL A 33 -2.14 3.53 2.58
C VAL A 33 -1.10 4.07 1.59
N ARG A 34 -0.69 5.33 1.73
CA ARG A 34 0.36 5.94 0.92
C ARG A 34 1.73 5.30 1.18
N SER A 35 2.05 5.04 2.45
CA SER A 35 3.28 4.34 2.86
C SER A 35 3.32 2.92 2.29
N ASP A 36 2.24 2.14 2.44
CA ASP A 36 2.15 0.78 1.91
C ASP A 36 2.25 0.75 0.39
N LEU A 37 1.63 1.73 -0.28
CA LEU A 37 1.72 1.87 -1.73
C LEU A 37 3.13 2.24 -2.18
N GLN A 38 3.79 3.20 -1.50
CA GLN A 38 5.18 3.56 -1.80
C GLN A 38 6.11 2.36 -1.62
N ASN A 39 6.00 1.65 -0.50
CA ASN A 39 6.81 0.47 -0.23
C ASN A 39 6.65 -0.60 -1.31
N ARG A 40 5.40 -0.90 -1.71
CA ARG A 40 5.11 -1.87 -2.78
C ARG A 40 5.69 -1.43 -4.13
N VAL A 41 5.57 -0.15 -4.48
CA VAL A 41 6.12 0.39 -5.73
C VAL A 41 7.64 0.38 -5.73
N GLN A 42 8.28 0.69 -4.60
CA GLN A 42 9.72 0.62 -4.42
C GLN A 42 10.21 -0.81 -4.69
N GLN A 43 9.60 -1.77 -4.00
CA GLN A 43 9.96 -3.18 -4.09
C GLN A 43 9.77 -3.73 -5.51
N PHE A 44 8.71 -3.30 -6.20
CA PHE A 44 8.49 -3.66 -7.59
C PHE A 44 9.57 -3.10 -8.53
N ARG A 45 10.00 -1.84 -8.33
CA ARG A 45 11.09 -1.24 -9.11
C ARG A 45 12.40 -1.97 -8.92
N ASP A 46 12.74 -2.30 -7.67
CA ASP A 46 13.97 -3.02 -7.34
C ASP A 46 14.00 -4.39 -8.02
N GLN A 47 12.90 -5.15 -7.95
CA GLN A 47 12.76 -6.44 -8.64
C GLN A 47 12.90 -6.30 -10.17
N LEU A 48 12.34 -5.23 -10.76
CA LEU A 48 12.44 -4.95 -12.18
C LEU A 48 13.88 -4.64 -12.60
N GLN A 49 14.59 -3.89 -11.78
CA GLN A 49 15.97 -3.50 -12.03
C GLN A 49 16.92 -4.70 -11.92
N ASP A 50 16.71 -5.55 -10.90
CA ASP A 50 17.42 -6.82 -10.76
C ASP A 50 17.17 -7.72 -11.98
N ALA A 51 15.90 -7.93 -12.35
CA ALA A 51 15.56 -8.73 -13.52
C ALA A 51 16.17 -8.17 -14.82
N ALA A 52 16.18 -6.85 -14.98
CA ALA A 52 16.81 -6.19 -16.13
C ALA A 52 18.34 -6.38 -16.12
N SER A 53 18.98 -6.33 -14.96
CA SER A 53 20.43 -6.53 -14.82
C SER A 53 20.83 -7.96 -15.17
N THR A 54 20.10 -8.95 -14.66
CA THR A 54 20.32 -10.38 -14.95
C THR A 54 20.15 -10.66 -16.45
N ARG A 55 19.08 -10.15 -17.06
CA ARG A 55 18.84 -10.27 -18.50
C ARG A 55 19.95 -9.64 -19.34
N ARG A 56 20.48 -8.49 -18.92
CA ARG A 56 21.61 -7.85 -19.60
C ARG A 56 22.88 -8.69 -19.53
N ALA A 57 23.20 -9.23 -18.36
CA ALA A 57 24.36 -10.10 -18.18
C ALA A 57 24.25 -11.38 -19.04
N GLU A 58 23.06 -11.97 -19.13
CA GLU A 58 22.80 -13.11 -20.01
C GLU A 58 22.97 -12.76 -21.50
N MET A 59 22.50 -11.58 -21.93
CA MET A 59 22.65 -11.12 -23.31
C MET A 59 24.10 -10.81 -23.68
N GLU A 60 24.87 -10.21 -22.76
CA GLU A 60 26.31 -9.96 -22.95
C GLU A 60 27.09 -11.27 -23.09
N THR A 61 26.73 -12.29 -22.30
CA THR A 61 27.33 -13.63 -22.38
C THR A 61 27.02 -14.29 -23.72
N GLN A 62 25.77 -14.19 -24.20
CA GLN A 62 25.38 -14.70 -25.52
C GLN A 62 26.09 -13.97 -26.66
N LEU A 63 26.22 -12.64 -26.58
CA LEU A 63 26.97 -11.85 -27.56
C LEU A 63 28.47 -12.20 -27.57
N ALA A 64 29.06 -12.46 -26.41
CA ALA A 64 30.46 -12.91 -26.31
C ALA A 64 30.65 -14.27 -26.98
N ASN A 65 29.74 -15.21 -26.76
CA ASN A 65 29.77 -16.54 -27.39
C ASN A 65 29.57 -16.47 -28.91
N LEU A 66 28.72 -15.55 -29.41
CA LEU A 66 28.52 -15.34 -30.85
C LEU A 66 29.69 -14.58 -31.52
N ARG A 67 30.44 -13.78 -30.76
CA ARG A 67 31.64 -13.06 -31.22
C ARG A 67 32.93 -13.87 -31.09
N ALA A 68 32.90 -15.00 -30.39
CA ALA A 68 34.03 -15.92 -30.37
C ALA A 68 34.29 -16.41 -31.81
N PRO A 69 35.52 -16.30 -32.31
CA PRO A 69 35.84 -16.72 -33.67
C PRO A 69 35.56 -18.22 -33.81
N GLN A 70 34.69 -18.56 -34.78
CA GLN A 70 34.59 -19.94 -35.27
C GLN A 70 35.92 -20.27 -35.95
N SER A 71 36.83 -20.93 -35.23
CA SER A 71 38.05 -21.55 -35.76
C SER A 71 37.99 -23.05 -35.51
#